data_AF-A0A0F7RVA7-F1
#
_entry.id   AF-A0A0F7RVA7-F1
#
_cell.length_a   1.000
_cell.length_b   1.000
_cell.length_c   1.000
_cell.angle_alpha   90.00
_cell.angle_beta   90.00
_cell.angle_gamma   90.00
#
_symmetry.space_group_name_H-M   'P 1'
#
loop_
_entity.id
_entity.type
_entity.pdbx_description
1 polymer ?
#
loop_
_entity_poly.entity_id
_entity_poly.type
_entity_poly.pdbx_seq_one_letter_code
_entity_poly.pdbx_strand_id
1 'polypeptide(L)'
;MPSKASARGRTQHREADKEPEEPFHPAADAATFRDLLIFEERLKQNAARLQARKRKYEMLLFGFVSFILCLSHLVVVSPRSSIFLQYSLAAVLMISLTTLFLFFASGMHAERIRSANKFVPQANRSLRNFNMYLNTRTTRTATLSASSSIPPAQDSRGELIFSSKVSPEFREGYERYRAAFERRRAEKIAAKRAQSWKRWFDFALGNQQLEDLSDTLSEGASGGMSEGLSEEGGSLSGHEPS
;
A
#
# COMPACT_ATOMS: atom_id res chain seq x y z
N MET A 1 74.48 -37.53 -46.83
CA MET A 1 73.24 -38.28 -47.16
C MET A 1 72.06 -37.59 -46.48
N PRO A 2 70.93 -37.37 -47.18
CA PRO A 2 70.00 -36.26 -46.94
C PRO A 2 68.60 -36.68 -46.46
N SER A 3 67.82 -35.73 -45.95
CA SER A 3 66.34 -35.75 -45.90
C SER A 3 65.86 -34.30 -45.67
N LYS A 4 65.73 -33.47 -46.70
CA LYS A 4 64.54 -33.15 -47.53
C LYS A 4 63.25 -32.77 -46.77
N ALA A 5 62.98 -31.46 -46.86
CA ALA A 5 61.71 -30.79 -47.14
C ALA A 5 60.59 -30.80 -46.07
N SER A 6 60.12 -29.60 -45.70
CA SER A 6 58.89 -29.07 -46.31
C SER A 6 58.63 -27.65 -45.83
N ALA A 7 58.53 -26.71 -46.77
CA ALA A 7 57.99 -25.38 -46.53
C ALA A 7 56.54 -25.51 -46.06
N ARG A 8 56.18 -24.90 -44.93
CA ARG A 8 54.77 -24.72 -44.58
C ARG A 8 54.52 -23.39 -43.90
N GLY A 9 54.08 -22.45 -44.73
CA GLY A 9 52.91 -21.63 -44.46
C GLY A 9 52.96 -20.79 -43.18
N ARG A 10 53.41 -19.55 -43.35
CA ARG A 10 52.85 -18.39 -42.68
C ARG A 10 51.31 -18.45 -42.76
N THR A 11 50.66 -18.96 -41.73
CA THR A 11 49.23 -18.71 -41.48
C THR A 11 49.12 -17.58 -40.48
N GLN A 12 49.13 -16.36 -41.02
CA GLN A 12 48.35 -15.27 -40.46
C GLN A 12 46.90 -15.75 -40.42
N HIS A 13 46.50 -16.40 -39.33
CA HIS A 13 45.10 -16.63 -39.06
C HIS A 13 44.55 -15.33 -38.47
N ARG A 14 44.34 -14.39 -39.40
CA ARG A 14 43.14 -13.56 -39.52
C ARG A 14 42.55 -13.20 -38.15
N GLU A 15 42.94 -12.02 -37.68
CA GLU A 15 42.05 -11.11 -36.96
C GLU A 15 40.77 -10.97 -37.82
N ALA A 16 39.88 -11.96 -37.70
CA ALA A 16 38.52 -11.86 -38.17
C ALA A 16 37.81 -11.08 -37.08
N ASP A 17 37.51 -9.83 -37.40
CA ASP A 17 36.52 -8.95 -36.78
C ASP A 17 35.76 -9.63 -35.64
N LYS A 18 36.22 -9.38 -34.40
CA LYS A 18 35.29 -9.34 -33.28
C LYS A 18 34.46 -8.08 -33.49
N GLU A 19 33.44 -8.20 -34.33
CA GLU A 19 32.25 -7.38 -34.22
C GLU A 19 31.93 -7.28 -32.71
N PRO A 20 31.73 -6.07 -32.16
CA PRO A 20 31.26 -5.98 -30.79
C PRO A 20 29.93 -6.75 -30.77
N GLU A 21 29.90 -7.91 -30.12
CA GLU A 21 28.63 -8.62 -29.92
C GLU A 21 27.72 -7.64 -29.21
N GLU A 22 26.80 -7.01 -29.95
CA GLU A 22 25.76 -6.19 -29.38
C GLU A 22 25.07 -7.08 -28.36
N PRO A 23 25.21 -6.78 -27.05
CA PRO A 23 24.59 -7.61 -26.04
C PRO A 23 23.11 -7.67 -26.37
N PHE A 24 22.52 -8.83 -26.70
CA PHE A 24 21.11 -8.89 -27.10
C PHE A 24 20.22 -8.14 -26.09
N HIS A 25 19.77 -6.94 -26.46
CA HIS A 25 18.84 -6.15 -25.67
C HIS A 25 17.45 -6.38 -26.22
N PRO A 26 16.42 -6.61 -25.39
CA PRO A 26 15.06 -6.44 -25.87
C PRO A 26 14.92 -5.02 -26.42
N ALA A 27 14.24 -4.87 -27.56
CA ALA A 27 13.96 -3.55 -28.12
C ALA A 27 13.35 -2.66 -27.02
N ALA A 28 13.78 -1.40 -26.96
CA ALA A 28 13.25 -0.40 -26.03
C ALA A 28 11.83 0.03 -26.42
N ASP A 29 10.92 -0.93 -26.52
CA ASP A 29 9.55 -0.74 -26.97
C ASP A 29 8.60 -0.48 -25.80
N ALA A 30 7.49 0.19 -26.10
CA ALA A 30 6.49 0.53 -25.09
C ALA A 30 5.80 -0.70 -24.48
N ALA A 31 5.86 -1.87 -25.13
CA ALA A 31 5.32 -3.11 -24.59
C ALA A 31 6.25 -3.68 -23.50
N THR A 32 7.57 -3.73 -23.74
CA THR A 32 8.54 -4.17 -22.71
C THR A 32 8.49 -3.28 -21.48
N PHE A 33 8.42 -1.94 -21.65
CA PHE A 33 8.31 -1.04 -20.50
C PHE A 33 7.02 -1.25 -19.70
N ARG A 34 5.91 -1.55 -20.36
CA ARG A 34 4.64 -1.89 -19.72
C ARG A 34 4.74 -3.18 -18.92
N ASP A 35 5.35 -4.21 -19.49
CA ASP A 35 5.50 -5.51 -18.84
C ASP A 35 6.45 -5.42 -17.63
N LEU A 36 7.55 -4.67 -17.75
CA LEU A 36 8.43 -4.35 -16.62
C LEU A 36 7.68 -3.62 -15.51
N LEU A 37 6.83 -2.65 -15.85
CA LEU A 37 6.04 -1.91 -14.87
C LEU A 37 5.01 -2.81 -14.18
N ILE A 38 4.35 -3.70 -14.92
CA ILE A 38 3.44 -4.71 -14.36
C ILE A 38 4.19 -5.67 -13.43
N PHE A 39 5.36 -6.14 -13.86
CA PHE A 39 6.23 -6.99 -13.07
C PHE A 39 6.64 -6.29 -11.77
N GLU A 40 7.07 -5.03 -11.86
CA GLU A 40 7.42 -4.22 -10.71
C GLU A 40 6.23 -4.07 -9.74
N GLU A 41 5.04 -3.71 -10.22
CA GLU A 41 3.86 -3.56 -9.35
C GLU A 41 3.47 -4.90 -8.72
N ARG A 42 3.56 -6.03 -9.44
CA ARG A 42 3.33 -7.37 -8.87
C ARG A 42 4.35 -7.72 -7.80
N LEU A 43 5.62 -7.37 -8.01
CA LEU A 43 6.69 -7.60 -7.04
C LEU A 43 6.47 -6.77 -5.78
N LYS A 44 6.11 -5.48 -5.94
CA LYS A 44 5.73 -4.59 -4.84
C LYS A 44 4.49 -5.06 -4.08
N GLN A 45 3.47 -5.54 -4.78
CA GLN A 45 2.26 -6.09 -4.15
C GLN A 45 2.57 -7.33 -3.31
N ASN A 46 3.43 -8.22 -3.80
CA ASN A 46 3.87 -9.39 -3.04
C ASN A 46 4.68 -8.98 -1.80
N ALA A 47 5.60 -8.02 -1.94
CA ALA A 47 6.37 -7.46 -0.83
C ALA A 47 5.45 -6.82 0.22
N ALA A 48 4.54 -5.95 -0.22
CA ALA A 48 3.60 -5.22 0.62
C ALA A 48 2.64 -6.16 1.35
N ARG A 49 2.17 -7.23 0.71
CA ARG A 49 1.33 -8.26 1.36
C ARG A 49 2.08 -8.95 2.51
N LEU A 50 3.37 -9.24 2.31
CA LEU A 50 4.22 -9.84 3.34
C LEU A 50 4.45 -8.87 4.51
N GLN A 51 4.75 -7.59 4.21
CA GLN A 51 4.96 -6.56 5.22
C GLN A 51 3.67 -6.17 5.95
N ALA A 52 2.51 -6.14 5.27
CA ALA A 52 1.21 -5.86 5.89
C ALA A 52 0.81 -6.94 6.90
N ARG A 53 1.14 -8.20 6.60
CA ARG A 53 0.99 -9.29 7.58
C ARG A 53 1.85 -9.01 8.80
N LYS A 54 3.14 -8.69 8.64
CA LYS A 54 4.06 -8.33 9.73
C LYS A 54 3.55 -7.16 10.59
N ARG A 55 3.14 -6.04 9.98
CA ARG A 55 2.74 -4.81 10.69
C ARG A 55 1.53 -5.01 11.60
N LYS A 56 0.57 -5.84 11.20
CA LYS A 56 -0.61 -6.17 12.04
C LYS A 56 -0.19 -6.81 13.37
N TYR A 57 0.78 -7.72 13.33
CA TYR A 57 1.28 -8.38 14.54
C TYR A 57 2.16 -7.45 15.38
N GLU A 58 2.97 -6.59 14.78
CA GLU A 58 3.76 -5.60 15.52
C GLU A 58 2.87 -4.60 16.27
N MET A 59 1.76 -4.15 15.65
CA MET A 59 0.79 -3.28 16.33
C MET A 59 0.08 -4.01 17.47
N LEU A 60 -0.29 -5.29 17.28
CA LEU A 60 -0.89 -6.10 18.33
C LEU A 60 0.07 -6.31 19.50
N LEU A 61 1.34 -6.64 19.22
CA LEU A 61 2.38 -6.80 20.24
C LEU A 61 2.61 -5.50 21.02
N PHE A 62 2.78 -4.38 20.31
CA PHE A 62 2.97 -3.08 20.94
C PHE A 62 1.77 -2.69 21.82
N GLY A 63 0.54 -2.89 21.32
CA GLY A 63 -0.67 -2.68 22.10
C GLY A 63 -0.71 -3.53 23.37
N PHE A 64 -0.32 -4.80 23.27
CA PHE A 64 -0.30 -5.72 24.41
C PHE A 64 0.75 -5.35 25.45
N VAL A 65 1.96 -4.97 25.02
CA VAL A 65 3.02 -4.48 25.91
C VAL A 65 2.58 -3.17 26.58
N SER A 66 2.01 -2.23 25.84
CA SER A 66 1.48 -0.98 26.39
C SER A 66 0.36 -1.23 27.40
N PHE A 67 -0.51 -2.21 27.14
CA PHE A 67 -1.59 -2.61 28.04
C PHE A 67 -1.05 -3.21 29.34
N ILE A 68 -0.03 -4.08 29.26
CA ILE A 68 0.65 -4.64 30.44
C ILE A 68 1.29 -3.53 31.28
N LEU A 69 1.99 -2.58 30.66
CA LEU A 69 2.58 -1.43 31.37
C LEU A 69 1.50 -0.57 32.04
N CYS A 70 0.38 -0.34 31.37
CA CYS A 70 -0.76 0.39 31.93
C CYS A 70 -1.36 -0.34 33.15
N LEU A 71 -1.64 -1.64 33.02
CA LEU A 71 -2.15 -2.45 34.14
C LEU A 71 -1.14 -2.50 35.30
N SER A 72 0.14 -2.65 35.00
CA SER A 72 1.21 -2.64 36.00
C SER A 72 1.24 -1.30 36.76
N HIS A 73 1.16 -0.17 36.05
CA HIS A 73 1.07 1.15 36.67
C HIS A 73 -0.20 1.28 37.54
N LEU A 74 -1.35 0.83 37.05
CA LEU A 74 -2.62 0.86 37.79
C LEU A 74 -2.56 0.01 39.07
N VAL A 75 -1.86 -1.13 39.06
CA VAL A 75 -1.71 -2.02 40.21
C VAL A 75 -0.72 -1.46 41.24
N VAL A 76 0.39 -0.86 40.81
CA VAL A 76 1.50 -0.45 41.70
C VAL A 76 1.36 0.98 42.21
N VAL A 77 0.96 1.93 41.36
CA VAL A 77 0.92 3.37 41.70
C VAL A 77 -0.45 3.80 42.23
N SER A 78 -1.51 3.12 41.80
CA SER A 78 -2.89 3.41 42.23
C SER A 78 -3.52 2.21 42.94
N PRO A 79 -3.00 1.78 44.11
CA PRO A 79 -3.63 0.73 44.89
C PRO A 79 -5.07 1.15 45.20
N ARG A 80 -6.03 0.40 44.64
CA ARG A 80 -7.45 0.68 44.76
C ARG A 80 -7.91 0.30 46.16
N SER A 81 -8.80 1.10 46.75
CA SER A 81 -9.36 0.84 48.08
C SER A 81 -10.08 -0.51 48.19
N SER A 82 -10.67 -0.98 47.08
CA SER A 82 -11.28 -2.31 47.00
C SER A 82 -10.25 -3.39 46.69
N ILE A 83 -9.95 -4.19 47.72
CA ILE A 83 -9.05 -5.35 47.68
C ILE A 83 -9.42 -6.32 46.53
N PHE A 84 -10.72 -6.56 46.33
CA PHE A 84 -11.22 -7.40 45.22
C PHE A 84 -10.79 -6.89 43.83
N LEU A 85 -10.82 -5.57 43.63
CA LEU A 85 -10.48 -4.95 42.35
C LEU A 85 -8.97 -4.93 42.12
N GLN A 86 -8.18 -4.82 43.20
CA GLN A 86 -6.72 -4.94 43.10
C GLN A 86 -6.29 -6.36 42.72
N TYR A 87 -6.89 -7.39 43.33
CA TYR A 87 -6.61 -8.79 42.97
C TYR A 87 -7.13 -9.14 41.56
N SER A 88 -8.28 -8.60 41.14
CA SER A 88 -8.77 -8.84 39.78
C SER A 88 -7.87 -8.20 38.73
N LEU A 89 -7.36 -6.98 38.95
CA LEU A 89 -6.37 -6.35 38.07
C LEU A 89 -5.04 -7.12 38.04
N ALA A 90 -4.57 -7.61 39.19
CA ALA A 90 -3.38 -8.47 39.27
C ALA A 90 -3.58 -9.81 38.54
N ALA A 91 -4.77 -10.41 38.62
CA ALA A 91 -5.11 -11.62 37.87
C ALA A 91 -5.11 -11.37 36.36
N VAL A 92 -5.69 -10.25 35.90
CA VAL A 92 -5.65 -9.85 34.48
C VAL A 92 -4.22 -9.57 34.01
N LEU A 93 -3.37 -8.97 34.86
CA LEU A 93 -1.95 -8.78 34.58
C LEU A 93 -1.23 -10.14 34.40
N MET A 94 -1.48 -11.11 35.29
CA MET A 94 -0.91 -12.47 35.20
C MET A 94 -1.36 -13.22 33.95
N ILE A 95 -2.65 -13.14 33.60
CA ILE A 95 -3.19 -13.72 32.37
C ILE A 95 -2.55 -13.06 31.14
N SER A 96 -2.35 -11.73 31.17
CA SER A 96 -1.70 -11.00 30.08
C SER A 96 -0.24 -11.43 29.94
N LEU A 97 0.54 -11.48 31.02
CA LEU A 97 1.92 -11.96 31.00
C LEU A 97 2.03 -13.39 30.45
N THR A 98 1.13 -14.28 30.88
CA THR A 98 1.07 -15.67 30.40
C THR A 98 0.74 -15.72 28.90
N THR A 99 -0.21 -14.91 28.45
CA THR A 99 -0.59 -14.81 27.03
C THR A 99 0.57 -14.29 26.17
N LEU A 100 1.32 -13.31 26.65
CA LEU A 100 2.52 -12.81 25.97
C LEU A 100 3.60 -13.90 25.87
N PHE A 101 3.81 -14.66 26.94
CA PHE A 101 4.74 -15.79 26.95
C PHE A 101 4.32 -16.87 25.94
N LEU A 102 3.05 -17.28 25.94
CA LEU A 102 2.51 -18.24 24.97
C LEU A 102 2.65 -17.74 23.53
N PHE A 103 2.52 -16.45 23.30
CA PHE A 103 2.66 -15.87 21.97
C PHE A 103 4.10 -15.92 21.44
N PHE A 104 5.10 -15.69 22.31
CA PHE A 104 6.51 -15.90 21.96
C PHE A 104 6.85 -17.39 21.81
N ALA A 105 6.35 -18.24 22.72
CA ALA A 105 6.56 -19.69 22.68
C ALA A 105 5.91 -20.35 21.47
N SER A 106 4.75 -19.85 21.03
CA SER A 106 4.04 -20.30 19.82
C SER A 106 4.81 -20.01 18.53
N GLY A 107 5.90 -19.22 18.57
CA GLY A 107 6.78 -18.99 17.41
C GLY A 107 6.15 -18.22 16.24
N MET A 108 4.86 -17.87 16.33
CA MET A 108 4.08 -17.23 15.27
C MET A 108 4.69 -15.89 14.81
N HIS A 109 5.35 -15.19 15.72
CA HIS A 109 6.07 -13.97 15.43
C HIS A 109 7.37 -14.18 14.64
N ALA A 110 8.17 -15.16 15.01
CA ALA A 110 9.48 -15.38 14.41
C ALA A 110 9.36 -15.88 12.97
N GLU A 111 8.41 -16.77 12.67
CA GLU A 111 8.18 -17.30 11.33
C GLU A 111 7.72 -16.23 10.33
N ARG A 112 6.84 -15.33 10.78
CA ARG A 112 6.26 -14.28 9.93
C ARG A 112 7.20 -13.10 9.73
N ILE A 113 8.03 -12.77 10.72
CA ILE A 113 9.08 -11.75 10.58
C ILE A 113 10.23 -12.28 9.71
N ARG A 114 10.64 -13.54 9.87
CA ARG A 114 11.74 -14.14 9.08
C ARG A 114 11.37 -14.30 7.60
N SER A 115 10.13 -14.68 7.30
CA SER A 115 9.66 -14.76 5.90
C SER A 115 9.61 -13.40 5.20
N ALA A 116 9.18 -12.35 5.90
CA ALA A 116 9.19 -10.98 5.36
C ALA A 116 10.61 -10.50 5.04
N ASN A 117 11.58 -10.76 5.92
CA ASN A 117 12.97 -10.35 5.73
C ASN A 117 13.70 -11.17 4.66
N LYS A 118 13.30 -12.43 4.43
CA LYS A 118 13.89 -13.30 3.39
C LYS A 118 13.43 -12.96 1.98
N PHE A 119 12.30 -12.27 1.82
CA PHE A 119 11.70 -11.96 0.52
C PHE A 119 12.65 -11.16 -0.40
N VAL A 120 13.31 -10.13 0.13
CA VAL A 120 14.16 -9.24 -0.69
C VAL A 120 15.43 -9.97 -1.18
N PRO A 121 16.22 -10.65 -0.33
CA PRO A 121 17.34 -11.46 -0.80
C PRO A 121 16.92 -12.59 -1.76
N GLN A 122 15.76 -13.21 -1.51
CA GLN A 122 15.24 -14.29 -2.35
C GLN A 122 14.83 -13.77 -3.73
N ALA A 123 14.13 -12.64 -3.81
CA ALA A 123 13.78 -11.99 -5.07
C ALA A 123 15.02 -11.48 -5.81
N ASN A 124 15.98 -10.88 -5.10
CA ASN A 124 17.22 -10.41 -5.72
C ASN A 124 18.08 -11.54 -6.30
N ARG A 125 17.94 -12.78 -5.79
CA ARG A 125 18.60 -13.95 -6.39
C ARG A 125 18.06 -14.27 -7.78
N SER A 126 16.76 -14.14 -8.02
CA SER A 126 16.17 -14.35 -9.35
C SER A 126 16.33 -13.12 -10.25
N LEU A 127 16.22 -11.90 -9.70
CA LEU A 127 16.38 -10.65 -10.43
C LEU A 127 17.80 -10.43 -10.95
N ARG A 128 18.82 -10.96 -10.26
CA ARG A 128 20.23 -10.84 -10.65
C ARG A 128 20.51 -11.44 -12.04
N ASN A 129 19.82 -12.51 -12.42
CA ASN A 129 19.95 -13.11 -13.76
C ASN A 129 19.46 -12.15 -14.86
N PHE A 130 18.52 -11.26 -14.52
CA PHE A 130 18.00 -10.24 -15.41
C PHE A 130 18.71 -8.89 -15.25
N ASN A 131 19.85 -8.84 -14.56
CA ASN A 131 20.56 -7.60 -14.27
C ASN A 131 19.69 -6.53 -13.58
N MET A 132 18.73 -6.96 -12.75
CA MET A 132 17.83 -6.11 -11.98
C MET A 132 17.96 -6.39 -10.48
N TYR A 133 17.60 -5.41 -9.65
CA TYR A 133 17.56 -5.56 -8.20
C TYR A 133 16.38 -4.78 -7.61
N LEU A 134 15.71 -5.38 -6.64
CA LEU A 134 14.68 -4.71 -5.85
C LEU A 134 15.33 -4.02 -4.65
N ASN A 135 15.21 -2.70 -4.61
CA ASN A 135 15.61 -1.88 -3.49
C ASN A 135 14.38 -1.52 -2.65
N THR A 136 14.25 -2.09 -1.45
CA THR A 136 13.17 -1.74 -0.51
C THR A 136 13.65 -0.83 0.63
N ARG A 137 14.87 -0.29 0.57
CA ARG A 137 15.40 0.60 1.62
C ARG A 137 14.74 1.96 1.51
N THR A 138 13.85 2.26 2.43
CA THR A 138 13.31 3.61 2.58
C THR A 138 14.39 4.58 3.09
N THR A 139 14.28 5.86 2.70
CA THR A 139 15.11 6.98 3.16
C THR A 139 15.35 7.00 4.67
N ARG A 140 14.34 6.62 5.48
CA ARG A 140 14.44 6.57 6.95
C ARG A 140 15.44 5.52 7.48
N THR A 141 15.76 4.49 6.69
CA THR A 141 16.75 3.45 7.03
C THR A 141 18.13 3.76 6.43
N ALA A 142 18.18 4.57 5.36
CA ALA A 142 19.42 4.94 4.70
C ALA A 142 20.26 5.95 5.50
N THR A 143 19.62 6.86 6.24
CA THR A 143 20.32 7.82 7.13
C THR A 143 21.12 7.14 8.24
N LEU A 144 20.80 5.89 8.59
CA LEU A 144 21.51 5.08 9.57
C LEU A 144 22.62 4.20 8.96
N SER A 145 22.73 4.15 7.62
CA SER A 145 23.69 3.30 6.90
C SER A 145 24.41 4.08 5.80
N ALA A 146 25.16 5.10 6.21
CA ALA A 146 25.85 6.07 5.35
C ALA A 146 27.01 5.50 4.48
N SER A 147 27.13 4.18 4.32
CA SER A 147 28.23 3.53 3.59
C SER A 147 27.84 2.79 2.31
N SER A 148 26.56 2.78 1.92
CA SER A 148 26.14 2.10 0.67
C SER A 148 26.03 3.07 -0.50
N SER A 149 26.75 2.80 -1.59
CA SER A 149 26.74 3.52 -2.88
C SER A 149 25.40 3.46 -3.65
N ILE A 150 24.33 2.99 -3.02
CA ILE A 150 23.01 2.82 -3.62
C ILE A 150 22.10 3.91 -3.02
N PRO A 151 21.49 4.79 -3.83
CA PRO A 151 20.59 5.82 -3.34
C PRO A 151 19.38 5.20 -2.61
N PRO A 152 18.84 5.87 -1.58
CA PRO A 152 17.62 5.41 -0.92
C PRO A 152 16.47 5.33 -1.93
N ALA A 153 15.56 4.36 -1.76
CA ALA A 153 14.38 4.26 -2.61
C ALA A 153 13.54 5.55 -2.49
N GLN A 154 13.15 6.12 -3.62
CA GLN A 154 12.27 7.30 -3.69
C GLN A 154 10.86 6.96 -3.20
N ASP A 155 10.38 5.73 -3.45
CA ASP A 155 9.12 5.20 -2.94
C ASP A 155 9.32 4.31 -1.69
N SER A 156 8.50 4.58 -0.67
CA SER A 156 8.32 3.78 0.54
C SER A 156 8.07 2.27 0.31
N ARG A 157 7.56 1.90 -0.87
CA ARG A 157 7.25 0.52 -1.26
C ARG A 157 8.42 -0.25 -1.88
N GLY A 158 9.54 0.44 -2.13
CA GLY A 158 10.69 -0.09 -2.84
C GLY A 158 10.60 0.11 -4.36
N GLU A 159 11.73 -0.05 -5.04
CA GLU A 159 11.92 0.31 -6.45
C GLU A 159 12.79 -0.74 -7.16
N LEU A 160 12.44 -1.05 -8.40
CA LEU A 160 13.25 -1.88 -9.28
C LEU A 160 14.38 -1.04 -9.90
N ILE A 161 15.62 -1.47 -9.72
CA ILE A 161 16.82 -0.78 -10.22
C ILE A 161 17.55 -1.70 -11.20
N PHE A 162 17.96 -1.14 -12.35
CA PHE A 162 18.77 -1.84 -13.33
C PHE A 162 20.26 -1.75 -12.99
N SER A 163 20.97 -2.85 -13.18
CA SER A 163 22.43 -2.91 -13.15
C SER A 163 23.03 -2.05 -14.25
N SER A 164 24.29 -1.62 -14.07
CA SER A 164 25.09 -0.90 -15.08
C SER A 164 25.24 -1.65 -16.40
N LYS A 165 25.03 -2.97 -16.40
CA LYS A 165 25.09 -3.85 -17.59
C LYS A 165 23.93 -3.68 -18.57
N VAL A 166 22.83 -3.06 -18.16
CA VAL A 166 21.72 -2.71 -19.05
C VAL A 166 22.08 -1.42 -19.78
N SER A 167 21.77 -1.33 -21.07
CA SER A 167 22.10 -0.16 -21.88
C SER A 167 21.54 1.12 -21.25
N PRO A 168 22.31 2.22 -21.27
CA PRO A 168 21.88 3.48 -20.66
C PRO A 168 20.60 4.01 -21.31
N GLU A 169 20.45 3.83 -22.62
CA GLU A 169 19.25 4.22 -23.38
C GLU A 169 17.99 3.49 -22.89
N PHE A 170 18.08 2.18 -22.65
CA PHE A 170 16.95 1.41 -22.12
C PHE A 170 16.60 1.84 -20.69
N ARG A 171 17.61 2.06 -19.84
CA ARG A 171 17.40 2.51 -18.46
C ARG A 171 16.69 3.85 -18.42
N GLU A 172 17.18 4.82 -19.19
CA GLU A 172 16.59 6.15 -19.28
C GLU A 172 15.20 6.12 -19.90
N GLY A 173 14.99 5.32 -20.96
CA GLY A 173 13.68 5.13 -21.59
C GLY A 173 12.64 4.59 -20.62
N TYR A 174 13.01 3.58 -19.82
CA TYR A 174 12.13 3.03 -18.79
C TYR A 174 11.87 4.02 -17.65
N GLU A 175 12.90 4.71 -17.14
CA GLU A 175 12.76 5.71 -16.09
C GLU A 175 11.80 6.84 -16.51
N ARG A 176 11.93 7.34 -17.75
CA ARG A 176 11.01 8.33 -18.33
C ARG A 176 9.58 7.78 -18.43
N TYR A 177 9.41 6.55 -18.91
CA TYR A 177 8.08 5.91 -19.02
C TYR A 177 7.43 5.75 -17.64
N ARG A 178 8.19 5.29 -16.66
CA ARG A 178 7.75 5.13 -15.27
C ARG A 178 7.38 6.46 -14.63
N ALA A 179 8.21 7.49 -14.78
CA ALA A 179 7.93 8.83 -14.26
C ALA A 179 6.62 9.38 -14.86
N ALA A 180 6.40 9.21 -16.17
CA ALA A 180 5.16 9.62 -16.82
C ALA A 180 3.94 8.85 -16.27
N PHE A 181 4.09 7.54 -16.02
CA PHE A 181 3.04 6.72 -15.41
C PHE A 181 2.73 7.13 -13.96
N GLU A 182 3.76 7.35 -13.15
CA GLU A 182 3.62 7.77 -11.75
C GLU A 182 2.96 9.15 -11.64
N ARG A 183 3.30 10.10 -12.54
CA ARG A 183 2.61 11.40 -12.63
C ARG A 183 1.11 11.24 -12.90
N ARG A 184 0.74 10.43 -13.90
CA ARG A 184 -0.67 10.14 -14.21
C ARG A 184 -1.41 9.47 -13.05
N ARG A 185 -0.75 8.60 -12.29
CA ARG A 185 -1.33 7.96 -11.09
C ARG A 185 -1.50 8.96 -9.96
N ALA A 186 -0.49 9.80 -9.71
CA ALA A 186 -0.49 10.81 -8.66
C ALA A 186 -1.59 11.84 -8.89
N GLU A 187 -1.76 12.31 -10.14
CA GLU A 187 -2.84 13.23 -10.52
C GLU A 187 -4.22 12.63 -10.25
N LYS A 188 -4.46 11.37 -10.64
CA LYS A 188 -5.73 10.67 -10.34
C LYS A 188 -5.99 10.52 -8.84
N ILE A 189 -4.96 10.25 -8.04
CA ILE A 189 -5.08 10.14 -6.57
C ILE A 189 -5.33 11.52 -5.95
N ALA A 190 -4.63 12.55 -6.41
CA ALA A 190 -4.79 13.93 -5.96
C ALA A 190 -6.20 14.45 -6.26
N ALA A 191 -6.72 14.19 -7.46
CA ALA A 191 -8.09 14.53 -7.83
C ALA A 191 -9.13 13.85 -6.93
N LYS A 192 -8.98 12.55 -6.67
CA LYS A 192 -9.87 11.83 -5.72
C LYS A 192 -9.77 12.39 -4.30
N ARG A 193 -8.57 12.71 -3.83
CA ARG A 193 -8.37 13.26 -2.48
C ARG A 193 -8.96 14.67 -2.33
N ALA A 194 -8.83 15.51 -3.36
CA ALA A 194 -9.45 16.83 -3.39
C ALA A 194 -10.99 16.75 -3.33
N GLN A 195 -11.57 15.68 -3.88
CA GLN A 195 -13.01 15.41 -3.78
C GLN A 195 -13.43 14.79 -2.44
N SER A 196 -12.56 14.04 -1.76
CA SER A 196 -12.89 13.35 -0.50
C SER A 196 -13.21 14.28 0.67
N TRP A 197 -12.54 15.43 0.81
CA TRP A 197 -12.88 16.37 1.88
C TRP A 197 -14.21 17.08 1.66
N LYS A 198 -14.51 17.50 0.42
CA LYS A 198 -15.82 18.08 0.09
C LYS A 198 -16.95 17.10 0.41
N ARG A 199 -16.84 15.85 -0.04
CA ARG A 199 -17.83 14.79 0.25
C ARG A 199 -18.03 14.50 1.74
N TRP A 200 -16.98 14.61 2.56
CA TRP A 200 -17.08 14.45 4.01
C TRP A 200 -17.74 15.68 4.66
N PHE A 201 -17.38 16.89 4.24
CA PHE A 201 -18.02 18.12 4.70
C PHE A 201 -19.50 18.20 4.30
N ASP A 202 -19.84 17.84 3.07
CA ASP A 202 -21.23 17.80 2.57
C ASP A 202 -22.06 16.78 3.36
N PHE A 203 -21.48 15.64 3.75
CA PHE A 203 -22.14 14.65 4.61
C PHE A 203 -22.26 15.12 6.07
N ALA A 204 -21.26 15.83 6.59
CA ALA A 204 -21.26 16.33 7.98
C ALA A 204 -22.16 17.57 8.18
N LEU A 205 -22.33 18.40 7.15
CA LEU A 205 -23.20 19.59 7.15
C LEU A 205 -24.59 19.31 6.55
N GLY A 206 -24.74 18.25 5.76
CA GLY A 206 -25.98 17.92 5.04
C GLY A 206 -27.02 17.15 5.85
N ASN A 207 -26.87 17.02 7.17
CA ASN A 207 -27.81 16.30 8.02
C ASN A 207 -28.29 17.19 9.19
N GLN A 208 -28.82 18.37 8.86
CA GLN A 208 -29.96 18.98 9.55
C GLN A 208 -30.38 20.25 8.79
N GLN A 209 -31.63 20.23 8.29
CA GLN A 209 -32.50 21.42 8.23
C GLN A 209 -32.25 22.43 7.09
N LEU A 210 -32.78 22.14 5.90
CA LEU A 210 -33.30 23.19 5.00
C LEU A 210 -34.43 22.71 4.06
N GLU A 211 -35.30 21.79 4.53
CA GLU A 211 -36.62 21.56 3.93
C GLU A 211 -37.78 22.02 4.84
N ASP A 212 -37.49 22.41 6.09
CA ASP A 212 -38.53 22.74 7.10
C ASP A 212 -38.82 24.26 7.21
N LEU A 213 -38.10 25.08 6.42
CA LEU A 213 -38.19 26.56 6.47
C LEU A 213 -38.91 27.18 5.26
N SER A 214 -39.38 26.37 4.29
CA SER A 214 -40.28 26.82 3.21
C SER A 214 -41.74 26.58 3.57
N ASP A 215 -42.04 25.46 4.23
CA ASP A 215 -43.43 25.04 4.50
C ASP A 215 -44.05 25.83 5.66
N THR A 216 -43.24 26.26 6.63
CA THR A 216 -43.69 27.08 7.77
C THR A 216 -43.96 28.55 7.44
N LEU A 217 -43.52 29.05 6.27
CA LEU A 217 -43.87 30.40 5.81
C LEU A 217 -45.12 30.45 4.93
N SER A 218 -45.61 29.30 4.44
CA SER A 218 -46.81 29.26 3.59
C SER A 218 -48.12 29.04 4.37
N GLU A 219 -48.06 28.52 5.60
CA GLU A 219 -49.26 28.12 6.36
C GLU A 219 -49.78 29.20 7.34
N GLY A 220 -49.07 30.33 7.49
CA GLY A 220 -49.32 31.32 8.54
C GLY A 220 -50.08 32.60 8.17
N ALA A 221 -50.51 32.82 6.92
CA ALA A 221 -50.99 34.15 6.49
C ALA A 221 -52.35 34.19 5.77
N SER A 222 -53.24 33.22 5.97
CA SER A 222 -54.62 33.30 5.45
C SER A 222 -55.65 32.65 6.39
N GLY A 223 -55.74 33.15 7.62
CA GLY A 223 -56.82 32.84 8.54
C GLY A 223 -57.62 34.09 8.87
N GLY A 224 -58.74 34.32 8.18
CA GLY A 224 -59.60 35.47 8.44
C GLY A 224 -60.90 35.52 7.63
N MET A 225 -61.97 35.04 8.27
CA MET A 225 -63.34 35.56 8.23
C MET A 225 -64.28 35.30 7.02
N SER A 226 -65.56 35.09 7.39
CA SER A 226 -66.83 35.31 6.61
C SER A 226 -67.12 34.29 5.50
N GLU A 227 -68.35 33.92 5.13
CA GLU A 227 -69.74 34.11 5.57
C GLU A 227 -70.60 33.28 4.58
N GLY A 228 -71.84 32.93 4.93
CA GLY A 228 -72.95 32.73 3.97
C GLY A 228 -72.97 31.43 3.14
N LEU A 229 -73.93 30.54 3.38
CA LEU A 229 -75.29 30.48 2.79
C LEU A 229 -75.35 29.83 1.39
N SER A 230 -76.13 28.73 1.35
CA SER A 230 -77.13 28.38 0.33
C SER A 230 -76.79 27.51 -0.88
N GLU A 231 -77.62 26.46 -0.99
CA GLU A 231 -78.12 25.76 -2.21
C GLU A 231 -77.10 24.98 -3.04
N GLU A 232 -77.41 23.89 -3.73
CA GLU A 232 -78.55 23.00 -3.98
C GLU A 232 -77.83 21.71 -4.48
N GLY A 233 -78.21 20.48 -4.14
CA GLY A 233 -79.36 19.80 -4.70
C GLY A 233 -78.90 18.58 -5.51
N GLY A 234 -79.64 17.47 -5.39
CA GLY A 234 -79.63 16.33 -6.31
C GLY A 234 -78.59 15.24 -6.01
N SER A 235 -78.93 14.21 -5.23
CA SER A 235 -79.65 13.00 -5.67
C SER A 235 -78.88 12.06 -6.60
N LEU A 236 -78.77 10.84 -6.07
CA LEU A 236 -79.04 9.56 -6.72
C LEU A 236 -77.87 8.71 -7.24
N SER A 237 -77.82 7.53 -6.59
CA SER A 237 -77.85 6.22 -7.25
C SER A 237 -76.53 5.62 -7.70
N GLY A 238 -76.29 4.42 -7.15
CA GLY A 238 -75.87 3.30 -8.00
C GLY A 238 -74.54 2.69 -7.61
N HIS A 239 -74.50 2.05 -6.45
CA HIS A 239 -73.50 1.02 -6.15
C HIS A 239 -74.08 -0.32 -6.61
N GLU A 240 -73.47 -0.95 -7.61
CA GLU A 240 -73.48 -2.41 -7.72
C GLU A 240 -72.09 -2.90 -8.14
N PRO A 241 -71.56 -3.97 -7.53
CA PRO A 241 -70.20 -4.43 -7.78
C PRO A 241 -70.17 -5.62 -8.74
N SER A 242 -69.20 -5.60 -9.66
CA SER A 242 -68.38 -6.74 -10.11
C SER A 242 -67.26 -6.24 -11.01
#